data_AF-A0A161VW27-F1
#
_entry.id   AF-A0A161VW27-F1
#
_cell.length_a   1.000
_cell.length_b   1.000
_cell.length_c   1.000
_cell.angle_alpha   90.00
_cell.angle_beta   90.00
_cell.angle_gamma   90.00
#
_symmetry.space_group_name_H-M   'P 1'
#
loop_
_entity.id
_entity.type
_entity.pdbx_description
1 polymer ?
#
loop_
_entity_poly.entity_id
_entity_poly.type
_entity_poly.pdbx_seq_one_letter_code
_entity_poly.pdbx_strand_id
1 'polypeptide(L)'
;MATKVQSFMTSQPTQEVFRVTSFQETVIVKVSARLSVLEAVSFKQTCQDLTQENTPPKQIIVDFHQTTFMDSSGLGALVSNFKNAHKKGVALTLRNVTPQVMAVLNLTGLDQVFPIESSSERPPRQTHTPTDTHKSNFRKVEQLPTTHRSVASWMKRVIDVVGAIVGLVITGFLFIPIIVAIQMDDPGPIFFGQIRCGWMGKRFKIWKFRSMCVDAEAKKCQVKNQVQGAFFKNEKDPRVTRVGRFLRRTSLDELPQFWNVLKGDMSLVGTRPPTPDEVERYEVPEWQRLDVKPGMTGEWQVNGRSTVRCFEDVIRLDLEYQKNWSLLYDLKLICKTVAILFHKNSGAV
;
A
#
# COMPACT_ATOMS: atom_id res chain seq x y z
N MET A 1 11.40 -24.85 3.23
CA MET A 1 10.18 -25.09 2.42
C MET A 1 9.89 -23.86 1.56
N ALA A 2 10.77 -23.60 0.58
CA ALA A 2 10.72 -22.43 -0.30
C ALA A 2 10.17 -22.79 -1.69
N THR A 3 9.16 -23.67 -1.74
CA THR A 3 8.76 -24.33 -2.99
C THR A 3 7.25 -24.41 -3.06
N LYS A 4 6.60 -23.29 -3.41
CA LYS A 4 5.26 -23.28 -4.02
C LYS A 4 4.77 -21.92 -4.54
N VAL A 5 5.60 -20.87 -4.53
CA VAL A 5 5.30 -19.59 -5.23
C VAL A 5 5.75 -19.63 -6.71
N GLN A 6 6.57 -20.61 -7.10
CA GLN A 6 7.01 -20.82 -8.49
C GLN A 6 5.89 -21.26 -9.47
N SER A 7 4.71 -21.64 -8.97
CA SER A 7 3.65 -22.21 -9.81
C SER A 7 2.89 -21.19 -10.67
N PHE A 8 3.19 -19.88 -10.57
CA PHE A 8 2.63 -18.85 -11.45
C PHE A 8 3.59 -18.41 -12.57
N MET A 9 4.73 -19.11 -12.74
CA MET A 9 5.73 -18.82 -13.76
C MET A 9 5.95 -20.02 -14.70
N THR A 10 4.93 -20.45 -15.44
CA THR A 10 5.13 -21.30 -16.64
C THR A 10 5.38 -20.43 -17.87
N SER A 11 6.45 -19.65 -17.78
CA SER A 11 7.30 -19.16 -18.86
C SER A 11 8.47 -18.49 -18.14
N GLN A 12 9.70 -18.96 -18.33
CA GLN A 12 10.88 -18.25 -17.80
C GLN A 12 10.84 -16.83 -18.37
N PRO A 13 10.68 -15.77 -17.55
CA PRO A 13 10.75 -14.43 -18.09
C PRO A 13 12.20 -14.17 -18.50
N THR A 14 12.41 -13.73 -19.74
CA THR A 14 13.67 -13.13 -20.17
C THR A 14 14.06 -12.06 -19.15
N GLN A 15 15.11 -12.31 -18.35
CA GLN A 15 15.57 -11.37 -17.35
C GLN A 15 15.95 -10.07 -18.08
N GLU A 16 15.25 -8.97 -17.80
CA GLU A 16 15.72 -7.66 -18.25
C GLU A 16 17.08 -7.40 -17.61
N VAL A 17 18.09 -7.19 -18.45
CA VAL A 17 19.44 -6.80 -18.03
C VAL A 17 19.50 -5.28 -18.06
N PHE A 18 19.53 -4.66 -16.89
CA PHE A 18 19.68 -3.21 -16.77
C PHE A 18 21.05 -2.78 -17.30
N ARG A 19 21.09 -1.67 -18.05
CA ARG A 19 22.36 -1.12 -18.52
C ARG A 19 23.04 -0.41 -17.34
N VAL A 20 24.13 -1.01 -16.87
CA VAL A 20 24.97 -0.47 -15.80
C VAL A 20 26.20 0.18 -16.43
N THR A 21 26.51 1.41 -16.04
CA THR A 21 27.73 2.11 -16.45
C THR A 21 28.50 2.52 -15.21
N SER A 22 29.75 2.07 -15.09
CA SER A 22 30.62 2.43 -13.98
C SER A 22 31.54 3.59 -14.37
N PHE A 23 31.66 4.58 -13.49
CA PHE A 23 32.60 5.68 -13.62
C PHE A 23 33.23 5.96 -12.26
N GLN A 24 34.52 5.67 -12.14
CA GLN A 24 35.27 5.79 -10.88
C GLN A 24 34.62 4.99 -9.74
N GLU A 25 34.13 5.66 -8.70
CA GLU A 25 33.46 5.06 -7.53
C GLU A 25 31.92 5.17 -7.61
N THR A 26 31.40 5.59 -8.76
CA THR A 26 29.98 5.79 -9.02
C THR A 26 29.46 4.83 -10.08
N VAL A 27 28.34 4.20 -9.82
CA VAL A 27 27.66 3.32 -10.76
C VAL A 27 26.31 3.91 -11.15
N ILE A 28 26.06 4.00 -12.46
CA ILE A 28 24.79 4.48 -13.01
C ILE A 28 23.97 3.28 -13.49
N VAL A 29 22.78 3.10 -12.93
CA VAL A 29 21.82 2.07 -13.33
C VAL A 29 20.71 2.74 -14.13
N LYS A 30 20.64 2.46 -15.43
CA LYS A 30 19.60 3.00 -16.32
C LYS A 30 18.34 2.16 -16.23
N VAL A 31 17.28 2.71 -15.66
CA VAL A 31 16.00 2.03 -15.50
C VAL A 31 15.29 1.93 -16.84
N SER A 32 14.61 0.81 -17.11
CA SER A 32 13.85 0.59 -18.34
C SER A 32 12.63 1.51 -18.43
N ALA A 33 11.98 1.51 -19.60
CA ALA A 33 10.83 2.39 -19.86
C ALA A 33 9.63 2.09 -18.95
N ARG A 34 9.53 0.85 -18.48
CA ARG A 34 8.47 0.36 -17.61
C ARG A 34 9.11 -0.39 -16.44
N LEU A 35 8.85 0.07 -15.22
CA LEU A 35 9.29 -0.61 -14.01
C LEU A 35 8.08 -1.27 -13.33
N SER A 36 7.70 -2.45 -13.84
CA SER A 36 6.65 -3.28 -13.27
C SER A 36 7.21 -4.53 -12.61
N VAL A 37 6.37 -5.48 -12.17
CA VAL A 37 6.78 -6.64 -11.37
C VAL A 37 8.07 -7.33 -11.84
N LEU A 38 8.17 -7.69 -13.13
CA LEU A 38 9.33 -8.43 -13.66
C LEU A 38 10.59 -7.56 -13.66
N GLU A 39 10.49 -6.34 -14.18
CA GLU A 39 11.60 -5.41 -14.24
C GLU A 39 12.05 -4.99 -12.83
N ALA A 40 11.12 -4.86 -11.89
CA ALA A 40 11.37 -4.50 -10.50
C ALA A 40 12.17 -5.59 -9.77
N VAL A 41 11.89 -6.87 -10.03
CA VAL A 41 12.68 -7.97 -9.46
C VAL A 41 14.11 -7.95 -10.01
N SER A 42 14.28 -7.81 -11.33
CA SER A 42 15.61 -7.68 -11.95
C SER A 42 16.36 -6.42 -11.46
N PHE A 43 15.65 -5.31 -11.26
CA PHE A 43 16.21 -4.06 -10.75
C PHE A 43 16.69 -4.21 -9.30
N LYS A 44 15.90 -4.86 -8.44
CA LYS A 44 16.30 -5.21 -7.08
C LYS A 44 17.58 -6.05 -7.09
N GLN A 45 17.61 -7.12 -7.90
CA GLN A 45 18.77 -8.00 -7.97
C GLN A 45 20.02 -7.25 -8.45
N THR A 46 19.90 -6.45 -9.51
CA THR A 46 21.02 -5.69 -10.08
C THR A 46 21.67 -4.77 -9.05
N CYS A 47 20.88 -4.00 -8.29
CA CYS A 47 21.42 -3.14 -7.24
C CYS A 47 21.98 -3.95 -6.06
N GLN A 48 21.36 -5.07 -5.71
CA GLN A 48 21.89 -5.94 -4.66
C GLN A 48 23.26 -6.50 -5.02
N ASP A 49 23.43 -6.99 -6.24
CA ASP A 49 24.70 -7.51 -6.73
C ASP A 49 25.79 -6.44 -6.63
N LEU A 50 25.52 -5.21 -7.10
CA LEU A 50 26.44 -4.07 -7.00
C LEU A 50 26.87 -3.75 -5.55
N THR A 51 25.94 -3.87 -4.59
CA THR A 51 26.25 -3.61 -3.17
C THR A 51 26.93 -4.79 -2.45
N GLN A 52 26.99 -5.96 -3.09
CA GLN A 52 27.61 -7.18 -2.54
C GLN A 52 28.98 -7.49 -3.16
N GLU A 53 29.42 -6.72 -4.16
CA GLU A 53 30.76 -6.83 -4.72
C GLU A 53 31.83 -6.63 -3.63
N ASN A 54 33.01 -7.25 -3.83
CA ASN A 54 34.15 -7.16 -2.91
C ASN A 54 34.56 -5.69 -2.63
N THR A 55 34.40 -4.84 -3.63
CA THR A 55 34.61 -3.39 -3.54
C THR A 55 33.33 -2.69 -4.00
N PRO A 56 32.36 -2.47 -3.10
CA PRO A 56 31.10 -1.84 -3.48
C PRO A 56 31.33 -0.39 -3.92
N PRO A 57 30.52 0.15 -4.84
CA PRO A 57 30.61 1.54 -5.25
C PRO A 57 30.27 2.47 -4.07
N LYS A 58 30.85 3.66 -4.02
CA LYS A 58 30.45 4.67 -3.02
C LYS A 58 29.07 5.24 -3.31
N GLN A 59 28.69 5.30 -4.58
CA GLN A 59 27.41 5.84 -5.02
C GLN A 59 26.77 5.01 -6.14
N ILE A 60 25.47 4.77 -6.03
CA ILE A 60 24.61 4.25 -7.08
C ILE A 60 23.65 5.36 -7.51
N ILE A 61 23.68 5.71 -8.79
CA ILE A 61 22.77 6.66 -9.41
C ILE A 61 21.73 5.88 -10.19
N VAL A 62 20.46 6.03 -9.82
CA VAL A 62 19.32 5.44 -10.52
C VAL A 62 18.80 6.45 -11.53
N ASP A 63 19.03 6.18 -12.82
CA ASP A 63 18.65 7.07 -13.92
C ASP A 63 17.29 6.66 -14.50
N PHE A 64 16.31 7.53 -14.35
CA PHE A 64 14.92 7.34 -14.79
C PHE A 64 14.61 8.03 -16.14
N HIS A 65 15.60 8.52 -16.89
CA HIS A 65 15.39 9.36 -18.09
C HIS A 65 14.35 8.82 -19.08
N GLN A 66 14.28 7.50 -19.24
CA GLN A 66 13.35 6.83 -20.18
C GLN A 66 12.14 6.19 -19.49
N THR A 67 12.05 6.20 -18.16
CA THR A 67 11.01 5.51 -17.41
C THR A 67 9.71 6.30 -17.45
N THR A 68 8.68 5.71 -18.05
CA THR A 68 7.37 6.34 -18.25
C THR A 68 6.27 5.72 -17.40
N PHE A 69 6.54 4.56 -16.78
CA PHE A 69 5.60 3.85 -15.93
C PHE A 69 6.33 3.18 -14.76
N MET A 70 5.78 3.31 -13.56
CA MET A 70 6.21 2.62 -12.36
C MET A 70 4.99 2.21 -11.55
N ASP A 71 4.88 0.93 -11.22
CA ASP A 71 3.84 0.41 -10.34
C ASP A 71 4.32 0.27 -8.89
N SER A 72 3.49 -0.32 -8.03
CA SER A 72 3.85 -0.52 -6.63
C SER A 72 5.03 -1.47 -6.45
N SER A 73 5.22 -2.46 -7.32
CA SER A 73 6.40 -3.33 -7.29
C SER A 73 7.67 -2.58 -7.67
N GLY A 74 7.62 -1.71 -8.69
CA GLY A 74 8.73 -0.83 -9.03
C GLY A 74 9.13 0.09 -7.88
N LEU A 75 8.15 0.70 -7.21
CA LEU A 75 8.40 1.50 -6.02
C LEU A 75 8.97 0.66 -4.85
N GLY A 76 8.45 -0.54 -4.64
CA GLY A 76 8.93 -1.47 -3.62
C GLY A 76 10.39 -1.88 -3.84
N ALA A 77 10.78 -2.14 -5.08
CA ALA A 77 12.17 -2.41 -5.44
C ALA A 77 13.08 -1.21 -5.16
N LEU A 78 12.65 0.00 -5.52
CA LEU A 78 13.39 1.23 -5.23
C LEU A 78 13.61 1.46 -3.73
N VAL A 79 12.55 1.30 -2.92
CA VAL A 79 12.64 1.41 -1.45
C VAL A 79 13.56 0.33 -0.87
N SER A 80 13.47 -0.91 -1.37
CA SER A 80 14.32 -2.02 -0.93
C SER A 80 15.80 -1.74 -1.22
N ASN A 81 16.11 -1.30 -2.46
CA ASN A 81 17.46 -0.98 -2.89
C ASN A 81 18.05 0.17 -2.08
N PHE A 82 17.28 1.24 -1.83
CA PHE A 82 17.74 2.36 -1.01
C PHE A 82 18.07 1.95 0.42
N LYS A 83 17.19 1.18 1.07
CA LYS A 83 17.44 0.65 2.41
C LYS A 83 18.68 -0.24 2.44
N ASN A 84 18.88 -1.09 1.43
CA ASN A 84 20.02 -2.01 1.36
C ASN A 84 21.33 -1.27 1.10
N ALA A 85 21.35 -0.32 0.16
CA ALA A 85 22.50 0.52 -0.14
C ALA A 85 22.95 1.31 1.09
N HIS A 86 22.01 1.98 1.77
CA HIS A 86 22.32 2.74 2.99
C HIS A 86 22.88 1.86 4.12
N LYS A 87 22.36 0.64 4.31
CA LYS A 87 22.91 -0.33 5.29
C LYS A 87 24.34 -0.73 4.97
N LYS A 88 24.75 -0.67 3.71
CA LYS A 88 26.10 -0.98 3.23
C LYS A 88 26.99 0.26 3.09
N GLY A 89 26.50 1.45 3.49
CA GLY A 89 27.25 2.70 3.36
C GLY A 89 27.36 3.22 1.92
N VAL A 90 26.54 2.70 1.00
CA VAL A 90 26.48 3.13 -0.40
C VAL A 90 25.40 4.20 -0.54
N ALA A 91 25.76 5.37 -1.06
CA ALA A 91 24.79 6.43 -1.35
C ALA A 91 23.92 6.04 -2.56
N LEU A 92 22.60 6.19 -2.47
CA LEU A 92 21.70 5.98 -3.60
C LEU A 92 20.98 7.28 -3.94
N THR A 93 21.19 7.79 -5.15
CA THR A 93 20.60 9.05 -5.64
C THR A 93 19.77 8.81 -6.90
N LEU A 94 18.72 9.59 -7.10
CA LEU A 94 17.87 9.50 -8.29
C LEU A 94 18.24 10.62 -9.26
N ARG A 95 18.34 10.29 -10.55
CA ARG A 95 18.66 11.24 -11.63
C ARG A 95 17.64 11.15 -12.74
N ASN A 96 17.42 12.28 -13.44
CA ASN A 96 16.49 12.40 -14.58
C ASN A 96 15.10 11.83 -14.28
N VAL A 97 14.57 12.09 -13.08
CA VAL A 97 13.27 11.56 -12.66
C VAL A 97 12.16 12.17 -13.53
N THR A 98 11.45 11.32 -14.28
CA THR A 98 10.37 11.76 -15.16
C THR A 98 9.16 12.20 -14.36
N PRO A 99 8.26 13.04 -14.93
CA PRO A 99 7.03 13.46 -14.24
C PRO A 99 6.15 12.29 -13.76
N GLN A 100 6.15 11.17 -14.47
CA GLN A 100 5.38 9.99 -14.11
C GLN A 100 5.96 9.29 -12.86
N VAL A 101 7.29 9.20 -12.78
CA VAL A 101 7.97 8.65 -11.60
C VAL A 101 7.85 9.62 -10.42
N MET A 102 8.02 10.93 -10.66
CA MET A 102 7.82 11.97 -9.64
C MET A 102 6.40 11.95 -9.06
N ALA A 103 5.37 11.76 -9.89
CA ALA A 103 3.99 11.65 -9.41
C ALA A 103 3.80 10.49 -8.42
N VAL A 104 4.48 9.35 -8.62
CA VAL A 104 4.46 8.21 -7.68
C VAL A 104 5.18 8.57 -6.37
N LEU A 105 6.34 9.23 -6.45
CA LEU A 105 7.10 9.65 -5.28
C LEU A 105 6.32 10.68 -4.45
N ASN A 106 5.76 11.71 -5.09
CA ASN A 106 4.94 12.75 -4.44
C ASN A 106 3.68 12.16 -3.80
N LEU A 107 3.00 11.22 -4.48
CA LEU A 107 1.81 10.54 -3.93
C LEU A 107 2.11 9.82 -2.60
N THR A 108 3.33 9.31 -2.45
CA THR A 108 3.77 8.49 -1.31
C THR A 108 4.60 9.28 -0.29
N GLY A 109 4.93 10.54 -0.58
CA GLY A 109 5.81 11.39 0.23
C GLY A 109 7.28 10.96 0.20
N LEU A 110 7.66 10.12 -0.76
CA LEU A 110 9.03 9.59 -0.89
C LEU A 110 9.97 10.55 -1.62
N ASP A 111 9.43 11.58 -2.28
CA ASP A 111 10.17 12.72 -2.84
C ASP A 111 11.03 13.45 -1.79
N GLN A 112 10.60 13.43 -0.52
CA GLN A 112 11.33 14.01 0.61
C GLN A 112 12.37 13.06 1.21
N VAL A 113 12.34 11.78 0.84
CA VAL A 113 13.21 10.74 1.39
C VAL A 113 14.37 10.45 0.45
N PHE A 114 14.10 10.39 -0.86
CA PHE A 114 15.12 10.11 -1.86
C PHE A 114 15.91 11.38 -2.21
N PRO A 115 17.26 11.34 -2.21
CA PRO A 115 18.06 12.40 -2.79
C PRO A 115 17.87 12.42 -4.31
N ILE A 116 17.37 13.52 -4.86
CA ILE A 116 17.14 13.70 -6.30
C ILE A 116 18.11 14.74 -6.84
N GLU A 117 18.92 14.36 -7.82
CA GLU A 117 19.83 15.28 -8.50
C GLU A 117 19.03 16.16 -9.47
N SER A 118 18.93 17.45 -9.17
CA SER A 118 18.40 18.44 -10.10
C SER A 118 19.35 18.60 -11.28
N SER A 119 18.83 18.57 -12.50
CA SER A 119 19.57 18.66 -13.78
C SER A 119 20.28 20.00 -14.03
N SER A 120 20.46 20.83 -13.01
CA SER A 120 21.05 22.17 -13.06
C SER A 120 22.40 22.24 -12.33
N GLU A 121 23.36 21.39 -12.68
CA GLU A 121 24.77 21.70 -12.48
C GLU A 121 25.42 22.01 -13.83
N ARG A 122 25.21 23.25 -14.29
CA ARG A 122 26.18 23.92 -15.17
C ARG A 122 27.03 24.84 -14.29
N PRO A 123 28.35 24.97 -14.53
CA PRO A 123 29.23 25.78 -13.69
C PRO A 123 28.77 27.25 -13.68
N PRO A 124 29.05 28.01 -12.59
CA PRO A 124 28.40 29.28 -12.33
C PRO A 124 28.89 30.34 -13.33
N ARG A 125 27.99 30.84 -14.17
CA ARG A 125 28.14 32.19 -14.74
C ARG A 125 27.71 33.19 -13.68
N GLN A 126 28.70 33.89 -13.14
CA GLN A 126 28.51 35.08 -12.31
C GLN A 126 27.65 36.11 -13.05
N THR A 127 26.60 36.61 -12.42
CA THR A 127 26.17 38.03 -12.46
C THR A 127 25.05 38.27 -11.44
N HIS A 128 24.90 39.53 -11.03
CA HIS A 128 24.52 39.96 -9.70
C HIS A 128 23.01 40.08 -9.39
N THR A 129 22.75 40.12 -8.08
CA THR A 129 21.74 40.87 -7.30
C THR A 129 20.36 40.24 -7.01
N PRO A 130 19.83 40.42 -5.78
CA PRO A 130 18.75 39.63 -5.22
C PRO A 130 17.40 40.33 -5.38
N THR A 131 16.37 39.56 -5.70
CA THR A 131 15.02 39.96 -5.33
C THR A 131 14.20 38.71 -5.07
N ASP A 132 13.82 38.56 -3.81
CA ASP A 132 12.84 37.61 -3.34
C ASP A 132 11.58 37.66 -4.21
N THR A 133 11.22 36.52 -4.77
CA THR A 133 9.83 36.05 -4.86
C THR A 133 9.86 34.63 -5.41
N HIS A 134 9.99 33.65 -4.50
CA HIS A 134 9.66 32.26 -4.79
C HIS A 134 8.15 32.14 -5.07
N LYS A 135 7.72 32.55 -6.27
CA LYS A 135 6.45 32.13 -6.85
C LYS A 135 6.71 30.85 -7.63
N SER A 136 6.54 29.72 -6.95
CA SER A 136 6.55 28.39 -7.55
C SER A 136 5.37 28.24 -8.53
N ASN A 137 5.59 28.65 -9.78
CA ASN A 137 4.66 28.43 -10.90
C ASN A 137 4.79 27.00 -11.46
N PHE A 138 4.60 25.98 -10.61
CA PHE A 138 4.42 24.59 -11.03
C PHE A 138 3.07 24.05 -10.52
N ARG A 139 1.96 24.62 -11.02
CA ARG A 139 0.68 23.92 -11.09
C ARG A 139 0.53 23.27 -12.46
N LYS A 140 1.45 22.38 -12.82
CA LYS A 140 1.14 21.33 -13.79
C LYS A 140 0.55 20.21 -12.95
N VAL A 141 -0.74 19.94 -13.11
CA VAL A 141 -1.39 18.79 -12.46
C VAL A 141 -0.57 17.57 -12.87
N GLU A 142 0.25 17.05 -11.96
CA GLU A 142 0.86 15.73 -12.13
C GLU A 142 -0.29 14.76 -12.28
N GLN A 143 -0.43 14.19 -13.48
CA GLN A 143 -1.39 13.12 -13.70
C GLN A 143 -1.05 12.02 -12.72
N LEU A 144 -2.02 11.68 -11.86
CA LEU A 144 -1.88 10.59 -10.91
C LEU A 144 -1.46 9.32 -11.67
N PRO A 145 -0.59 8.49 -11.09
CA PRO A 145 -0.18 7.26 -11.74
C PRO A 145 -1.41 6.40 -12.08
N THR A 146 -1.41 5.73 -13.21
CA THR A 146 -2.51 4.81 -13.60
C THR A 146 -2.01 3.39 -13.57
N THR A 147 -1.93 2.81 -12.38
CA THR A 147 -1.38 1.46 -12.18
C THR A 147 -2.38 0.36 -12.49
N HIS A 148 -3.67 0.65 -12.30
CA HIS A 148 -4.75 -0.28 -12.60
C HIS A 148 -6.02 0.46 -13.04
N ARG A 149 -6.78 -0.14 -13.97
CA ARG A 149 -8.02 0.42 -14.53
C ARG A 149 -9.07 0.80 -13.48
N SER A 150 -9.08 0.13 -12.33
CA SER A 150 -10.01 0.45 -11.24
C SER A 150 -9.74 1.81 -10.61
N VAL A 151 -8.48 2.24 -10.50
CA VAL A 151 -8.11 3.52 -9.88
C VAL A 151 -8.48 4.70 -10.79
N ALA A 152 -8.40 4.51 -12.10
CA ALA A 152 -8.78 5.50 -13.11
C ALA A 152 -10.29 5.52 -13.42
N SER A 153 -11.07 4.58 -12.89
CA SER A 153 -12.50 4.45 -13.22
C SER A 153 -13.37 5.46 -12.48
N TRP A 154 -13.87 6.45 -13.21
CA TRP A 154 -14.82 7.43 -12.67
C TRP A 154 -16.15 6.78 -12.24
N MET A 155 -16.62 5.76 -12.97
CA MET A 155 -17.85 5.02 -12.62
C MET A 155 -17.70 4.30 -11.29
N LYS A 156 -16.56 3.63 -11.06
CA LYS A 156 -16.26 3.01 -9.76
C LYS A 156 -16.28 4.07 -8.66
N ARG A 157 -15.70 5.24 -8.91
CA ARG A 157 -15.70 6.34 -7.95
C ARG A 157 -17.11 6.84 -7.62
N VAL A 158 -18.01 6.92 -8.59
CA VAL A 158 -19.42 7.28 -8.33
C VAL A 158 -20.10 6.24 -7.44
N ILE A 159 -19.92 4.95 -7.73
CA ILE A 159 -20.43 3.85 -6.89
C ILE A 159 -19.88 3.96 -5.47
N ASP A 160 -18.58 4.22 -5.33
CA ASP A 160 -17.92 4.38 -4.03
C ASP A 160 -18.52 5.54 -3.22
N VAL A 161 -18.75 6.70 -3.85
CA VAL A 161 -19.32 7.88 -3.19
C VAL A 161 -20.77 7.61 -2.77
N VAL A 162 -21.60 7.05 -3.67
CA VAL A 162 -23.00 6.75 -3.35
C VAL A 162 -23.09 5.75 -2.20
N GLY A 163 -22.34 4.64 -2.27
CA GLY A 163 -22.35 3.64 -1.20
C GLY A 163 -21.75 4.17 0.10
N ALA A 164 -20.76 5.06 0.04
CA ALA A 164 -20.23 5.73 1.24
C ALA A 164 -21.26 6.65 1.90
N ILE A 165 -22.03 7.41 1.13
CA ILE A 165 -23.11 8.26 1.67
C ILE A 165 -24.16 7.39 2.36
N VAL A 166 -24.63 6.32 1.70
CA VAL A 166 -25.59 5.37 2.30
C VAL A 166 -25.03 4.77 3.59
N GLY A 167 -23.79 4.30 3.56
CA GLY A 167 -23.11 3.75 4.73
C GLY A 167 -22.95 4.75 5.87
N LEU A 168 -22.65 6.02 5.58
CA LEU A 168 -22.55 7.09 6.58
C LEU A 168 -23.91 7.45 7.20
N VAL A 169 -25.00 7.43 6.42
CA VAL A 169 -26.36 7.62 6.95
C VAL A 169 -26.72 6.49 7.94
N ILE A 170 -26.44 5.24 7.58
CA ILE A 170 -26.62 4.08 8.48
C ILE A 170 -25.75 4.26 9.74
N THR A 171 -24.49 4.69 9.56
CA THR A 171 -23.57 4.96 10.66
C THR A 171 -24.13 6.04 11.60
N GLY A 172 -24.73 7.10 11.06
CA GLY A 172 -25.35 8.18 11.83
C GLY A 172 -26.53 7.70 12.67
N PHE A 173 -27.42 6.87 12.09
CA PHE A 173 -28.55 6.30 12.82
C PHE A 173 -28.11 5.37 13.95
N LEU A 174 -27.11 4.52 13.70
CA LEU A 174 -26.59 3.58 14.68
C LEU A 174 -25.57 4.18 15.66
N PHE A 175 -25.19 5.45 15.47
CA PHE A 175 -24.11 6.08 16.23
C PHE A 175 -24.41 6.09 17.73
N ILE A 176 -25.55 6.66 18.13
CA ILE A 176 -25.93 6.83 19.55
C ILE A 176 -25.95 5.50 20.33
N PRO A 177 -26.65 4.44 19.88
CA PRO A 177 -26.65 3.18 20.64
C PRO A 177 -25.26 2.54 20.70
N ILE A 178 -24.45 2.64 19.65
CA ILE A 178 -23.08 2.09 19.64
C ILE A 178 -22.19 2.82 20.64
N ILE A 179 -22.21 4.15 20.69
CA ILE A 179 -21.34 4.91 21.61
C ILE A 179 -21.72 4.65 23.06
N VAL A 180 -23.02 4.56 23.38
CA VAL A 180 -23.49 4.26 24.74
C VAL A 180 -22.99 2.88 25.15
N ALA A 181 -23.14 1.87 24.29
CA ALA A 181 -22.65 0.52 24.57
C ALA A 181 -21.12 0.48 24.78
N ILE A 182 -20.35 1.20 23.95
CA ILE A 182 -18.88 1.28 24.10
C ILE A 182 -18.51 1.94 25.44
N GLN A 183 -19.11 3.08 25.79
CA GLN A 183 -18.78 3.80 27.03
C GLN A 183 -19.16 3.02 28.29
N MET A 184 -20.24 2.24 28.24
CA MET A 184 -20.64 1.39 29.37
C MET A 184 -19.73 0.17 29.58
N ASP A 185 -19.11 -0.34 28.51
CA ASP A 185 -18.27 -1.55 28.57
C ASP A 185 -16.79 -1.23 28.85
N ASP A 186 -16.27 -0.16 28.25
CA ASP A 186 -14.90 0.35 28.46
C ASP A 186 -14.91 1.87 28.20
N PRO A 187 -14.94 2.74 29.23
CA PRO A 187 -14.95 4.20 29.04
C PRO A 187 -13.72 4.72 28.25
N GLY A 188 -13.87 5.82 27.51
CA GLY A 188 -12.75 6.49 26.83
C GLY A 188 -13.02 6.84 25.36
N PRO A 189 -12.01 6.88 24.47
CA PRO A 189 -12.20 7.29 23.08
C PRO A 189 -13.17 6.40 22.30
N ILE A 190 -14.15 7.00 21.62
CA ILE A 190 -15.15 6.27 20.81
C ILE A 190 -14.53 5.66 19.56
N PHE A 191 -13.67 6.44 18.89
CA PHE A 191 -13.04 6.04 17.64
C PHE A 191 -11.64 5.51 17.86
N PHE A 192 -11.32 4.44 17.14
CA PHE A 192 -9.97 3.96 16.97
C PHE A 192 -9.47 4.35 15.57
N GLY A 193 -8.23 4.80 15.49
CA GLY A 193 -7.62 5.17 14.23
C GLY A 193 -6.22 4.57 14.09
N GLN A 194 -5.97 3.91 12.96
CA GLN A 194 -4.69 3.24 12.72
C GLN A 194 -4.10 3.64 11.37
N ILE A 195 -2.78 3.79 11.29
CA ILE A 195 -2.13 4.03 10.00
C ILE A 195 -2.13 2.74 9.17
N ARG A 196 -2.50 2.90 7.91
CA ARG A 196 -2.55 1.86 6.88
C ARG A 196 -1.92 2.38 5.60
N CYS A 197 -1.51 1.45 4.75
CA CYS A 197 -1.03 1.75 3.41
C CYS A 197 -2.18 1.53 2.42
N GLY A 198 -2.39 2.49 1.54
CA GLY A 198 -3.37 2.43 0.47
C GLY A 198 -2.70 2.22 -0.89
N TRP A 199 -3.34 2.77 -1.91
CA TRP A 199 -2.83 2.73 -3.27
C TRP A 199 -1.39 3.29 -3.36
N MET A 200 -0.50 2.60 -4.08
CA MET A 200 0.96 2.86 -4.15
C MET A 200 1.69 2.82 -2.79
N GLY A 201 1.07 2.30 -1.73
CA GLY A 201 1.62 2.35 -0.38
C GLY A 201 1.40 3.68 0.35
N LYS A 202 0.62 4.62 -0.23
CA LYS A 202 0.29 5.90 0.41
C LYS A 202 -0.31 5.68 1.80
N ARG A 203 0.27 6.32 2.82
CA ARG A 203 -0.21 6.20 4.20
C ARG A 203 -1.52 6.97 4.38
N PHE A 204 -2.50 6.35 5.04
CA PHE A 204 -3.75 6.99 5.46
C PHE A 204 -4.20 6.44 6.82
N LYS A 205 -5.07 7.19 7.51
CA LYS A 205 -5.64 6.77 8.80
C LYS A 205 -6.98 6.09 8.57
N ILE A 206 -7.06 4.79 8.85
CA ILE A 206 -8.31 4.04 8.82
C ILE A 206 -9.10 4.27 10.11
N TRP A 207 -10.41 4.51 10.00
CA TRP A 207 -11.27 4.79 11.14
C TRP A 207 -12.18 3.62 11.48
N LYS A 208 -12.29 3.29 12.77
CA LYS A 208 -13.20 2.28 13.30
C LYS A 208 -13.84 2.77 14.59
N PHE A 209 -14.95 2.17 15.01
CA PHE A 209 -15.35 2.25 16.40
C PHE A 209 -14.38 1.43 17.24
N ARG A 210 -14.10 1.88 18.47
CA ARG A 210 -13.25 1.16 19.40
C ARG A 210 -13.94 -0.15 19.79
N SER A 211 -13.30 -1.27 19.47
CA SER A 211 -13.73 -2.62 19.83
C SER A 211 -12.73 -3.36 20.74
N MET A 212 -11.65 -2.69 21.13
CA MET A 212 -10.62 -3.18 22.05
C MET A 212 -10.43 -2.20 23.21
N CYS A 213 -9.89 -2.67 24.33
CA CYS A 213 -9.58 -1.83 25.49
C CYS A 213 -8.61 -0.68 25.13
N VAL A 214 -8.64 0.41 25.90
CA VAL A 214 -7.81 1.62 25.63
C VAL A 214 -6.33 1.31 25.42
N ASP A 215 -5.78 0.36 26.17
CA ASP A 215 -4.37 -0.02 26.17
C ASP A 215 -4.03 -1.21 25.25
N ALA A 216 -4.92 -1.55 24.31
CA ALA A 216 -4.78 -2.72 23.44
C ALA A 216 -3.49 -2.70 22.59
N GLU A 217 -3.07 -1.55 22.07
CA GLU A 217 -1.83 -1.46 21.29
C GLU A 217 -0.60 -1.75 22.16
N ALA A 218 -0.56 -1.25 23.41
CA ALA A 218 0.54 -1.53 24.35
C ALA A 218 0.61 -3.02 24.73
N LYS A 219 -0.54 -3.70 24.79
CA LYS A 219 -0.63 -5.14 25.08
C LYS A 219 -0.37 -6.04 23.87
N LYS A 220 -0.20 -5.49 22.66
CA LYS A 220 -0.08 -6.29 21.41
C LYS A 220 1.06 -7.30 21.47
N CYS A 221 2.22 -6.92 22.00
CA CYS A 221 3.39 -7.79 22.11
C CYS A 221 3.18 -8.99 23.06
N GLN A 222 2.17 -8.93 23.93
CA GLN A 222 1.85 -9.98 24.89
C GLN A 222 0.88 -11.02 24.30
N VAL A 223 0.31 -10.77 23.12
CA VAL A 223 -0.66 -11.65 22.47
C VAL A 223 0.03 -12.45 21.35
N LYS A 224 -0.03 -13.77 21.45
CA LYS A 224 0.54 -14.68 20.45
C LYS A 224 -0.18 -14.54 19.11
N ASN A 225 0.58 -14.36 18.02
CA ASN A 225 0.06 -14.42 16.66
C ASN A 225 -0.22 -15.89 16.28
N GLN A 226 -1.42 -16.19 15.76
CA GLN A 226 -1.83 -17.54 15.38
C GLN A 226 -1.58 -17.87 13.91
N VAL A 227 -1.19 -16.87 13.11
CA VAL A 227 -0.88 -17.03 11.67
C VAL A 227 0.59 -16.78 11.41
N GLN A 228 1.12 -17.39 10.35
CA GLN A 228 2.46 -17.14 9.85
C GLN A 228 2.45 -15.99 8.84
N GLY A 229 3.58 -15.29 8.72
CA GLY A 229 3.77 -14.19 7.77
C GLY A 229 3.54 -12.80 8.38
N ALA A 230 3.35 -11.81 7.52
CA ALA A 230 3.42 -10.40 7.93
C ALA A 230 2.20 -9.91 8.74
N PHE A 231 1.07 -10.63 8.70
CA PHE A 231 -0.19 -10.18 9.31
C PHE A 231 -0.48 -10.81 10.68
N PHE A 232 -1.28 -10.12 11.49
CA PHE A 232 -1.66 -10.54 12.84
C PHE A 232 -3.09 -11.08 12.87
N LYS A 233 -3.29 -12.28 13.45
CA LYS A 233 -4.61 -12.85 13.74
C LYS A 233 -4.56 -13.62 15.06
N ASN A 234 -5.54 -13.36 15.93
CA ASN A 234 -5.77 -14.15 17.14
C ASN A 234 -7.29 -14.23 17.39
N GLU A 235 -7.83 -15.45 17.36
CA GLU A 235 -9.25 -15.72 17.48
C GLU A 235 -9.84 -15.40 18.87
N LYS A 236 -9.00 -15.46 19.91
CA LYS A 236 -9.39 -15.18 21.30
C LYS A 236 -8.52 -14.07 21.86
N ASP A 237 -8.46 -12.96 21.13
CA ASP A 237 -7.67 -11.80 21.53
C ASP A 237 -8.23 -11.21 22.84
N PRO A 238 -7.47 -11.25 23.95
CA PRO A 238 -7.94 -10.82 25.26
C PRO A 238 -8.16 -9.31 25.35
N ARG A 239 -7.70 -8.55 24.35
CA ARG A 239 -7.85 -7.09 24.28
C ARG A 239 -9.23 -6.67 23.79
N VAL A 240 -10.02 -7.58 23.23
CA VAL A 240 -11.35 -7.30 22.68
C VAL A 240 -12.39 -7.23 23.80
N THR A 241 -13.11 -6.12 23.88
CA THR A 241 -14.15 -5.93 24.90
C THR A 241 -15.39 -6.78 24.60
N ARG A 242 -16.34 -6.88 25.53
CA ARG A 242 -17.55 -7.69 25.33
C ARG A 242 -18.44 -7.08 24.23
N VAL A 243 -18.65 -5.77 24.27
CA VAL A 243 -19.32 -5.00 23.21
C VAL A 243 -18.48 -5.04 21.93
N GLY A 244 -17.16 -4.94 22.04
CA GLY A 244 -16.24 -5.04 20.91
C GLY A 244 -16.38 -6.34 20.14
N ARG A 245 -16.57 -7.48 20.84
CA ARG A 245 -16.85 -8.77 20.21
C ARG A 245 -18.13 -8.76 19.39
N PHE A 246 -19.19 -8.10 19.89
CA PHE A 246 -20.44 -7.93 19.16
C PHE A 246 -20.24 -7.06 17.91
N LEU A 247 -19.55 -5.92 18.05
CA LEU A 247 -19.28 -5.01 16.95
C LEU A 247 -18.46 -5.69 15.83
N ARG A 248 -17.39 -6.42 16.18
CA ARG A 248 -16.55 -7.15 15.22
C ARG A 248 -17.31 -8.28 14.52
N ARG A 249 -18.13 -9.03 15.27
CA ARG A 249 -18.96 -10.11 14.69
C ARG A 249 -19.95 -9.59 13.66
N THR A 250 -20.51 -8.41 13.92
CA THR A 250 -21.50 -7.75 13.04
C THR A 250 -20.87 -6.80 12.03
N SER A 251 -19.54 -6.63 12.05
CA SER A 251 -18.77 -5.64 11.28
C SER A 251 -19.24 -4.18 11.50
N LEU A 252 -19.97 -3.92 12.58
CA LEU A 252 -20.42 -2.57 12.95
C LEU A 252 -19.25 -1.68 13.33
N ASP A 253 -18.14 -2.24 13.83
CA ASP A 253 -16.93 -1.47 14.15
C ASP A 253 -16.29 -0.83 12.92
N GLU A 254 -16.58 -1.34 11.72
CA GLU A 254 -15.99 -0.86 10.46
C GLU A 254 -16.80 0.25 9.78
N LEU A 255 -18.00 0.57 10.27
CA LEU A 255 -18.86 1.61 9.71
C LEU A 255 -18.16 2.98 9.54
N PRO A 256 -17.30 3.47 10.46
CA PRO A 256 -16.58 4.73 10.25
C PRO A 256 -15.66 4.73 9.02
N GLN A 257 -15.29 3.58 8.46
CA GLN A 257 -14.49 3.50 7.24
C GLN A 257 -15.21 4.03 6.00
N PHE A 258 -16.54 4.15 6.01
CA PHE A 258 -17.25 4.83 4.92
C PHE A 258 -16.78 6.28 4.73
N TRP A 259 -16.26 6.91 5.79
CA TRP A 259 -15.60 8.21 5.68
C TRP A 259 -14.30 8.15 4.87
N ASN A 260 -13.51 7.09 5.02
CA ASN A 260 -12.31 6.86 4.21
C ASN A 260 -12.65 6.61 2.74
N VAL A 261 -13.75 5.90 2.47
CA VAL A 261 -14.27 5.72 1.11
C VAL A 261 -14.72 7.07 0.54
N LEU A 262 -15.46 7.87 1.29
CA LEU A 262 -15.92 9.19 0.84
C LEU A 262 -14.73 10.13 0.56
N LYS A 263 -13.70 10.13 1.40
CA LYS A 263 -12.45 10.89 1.17
C LYS A 263 -11.64 10.40 -0.03
N GLY A 264 -11.81 9.14 -0.42
CA GLY A 264 -11.11 8.51 -1.53
C GLY A 264 -9.80 7.83 -1.15
N ASP A 265 -9.51 7.67 0.15
CA ASP A 265 -8.40 6.84 0.66
C ASP A 265 -8.66 5.35 0.37
N MET A 266 -9.94 4.96 0.46
CA MET A 266 -10.44 3.62 0.23
C MET A 266 -11.50 3.62 -0.87
N SER A 267 -11.89 2.42 -1.28
CA SER A 267 -13.02 2.10 -2.15
C SER A 267 -13.98 1.17 -1.40
N LEU A 268 -15.21 0.99 -1.86
CA LEU A 268 -16.11 -0.03 -1.29
C LEU A 268 -15.52 -1.42 -1.49
N VAL A 269 -14.98 -1.68 -2.69
CA VAL A 269 -14.34 -2.95 -3.07
C VAL A 269 -12.90 -2.72 -3.47
N GLY A 270 -11.98 -3.52 -2.94
CA GLY A 270 -10.55 -3.38 -3.16
C GLY A 270 -9.76 -4.40 -2.35
N THR A 271 -8.44 -4.28 -2.36
CA THR A 271 -7.56 -5.17 -1.59
C THR A 271 -7.58 -4.81 -0.11
N ARG A 272 -7.14 -5.74 0.76
CA ARG A 272 -7.05 -5.44 2.20
C ARG A 272 -6.02 -4.33 2.46
N PRO A 273 -6.31 -3.27 3.25
CA PRO A 273 -5.30 -2.28 3.63
C PRO A 273 -4.28 -2.88 4.62
N PRO A 274 -2.99 -3.02 4.26
CA PRO A 274 -1.96 -3.49 5.19
C PRO A 274 -1.46 -2.37 6.12
N THR A 275 -0.88 -2.77 7.24
CA THR A 275 -0.05 -1.90 8.10
C THR A 275 1.25 -1.49 7.40
N PRO A 276 1.87 -0.37 7.79
CA PRO A 276 3.23 -0.04 7.38
C PRO A 276 4.23 -1.17 7.67
N ASP A 277 4.17 -1.76 8.86
CA ASP A 277 5.05 -2.88 9.27
C ASP A 277 4.91 -4.12 8.38
N GLU A 278 3.70 -4.38 7.86
CA GLU A 278 3.48 -5.44 6.87
C GLU A 278 4.20 -5.11 5.57
N VAL A 279 3.98 -3.91 5.02
CA VAL A 279 4.57 -3.48 3.75
C VAL A 279 6.09 -3.45 3.80
N GLU A 280 6.68 -3.12 4.95
CA GLU A 280 8.14 -3.15 5.13
C GLU A 280 8.75 -4.54 5.01
N ARG A 281 7.96 -5.60 5.22
CA ARG A 281 8.38 -7.00 5.08
C ARG A 281 8.06 -7.59 3.71
N TYR A 282 7.46 -6.84 2.80
CA TYR A 282 7.04 -7.35 1.51
C TYR A 282 8.23 -7.59 0.58
N GLU A 283 8.19 -8.74 -0.10
CA GLU A 283 8.99 -8.95 -1.29
C GLU A 283 8.43 -8.16 -2.47
N VAL A 284 9.29 -7.84 -3.45
CA VAL A 284 8.93 -6.96 -4.59
C VAL A 284 7.65 -7.38 -5.32
N PRO A 285 7.41 -8.67 -5.62
CA PRO A 285 6.15 -9.09 -6.24
C PRO A 285 4.91 -8.87 -5.36
N GLU A 286 5.08 -8.92 -4.04
CA GLU A 286 3.96 -8.78 -3.09
C GLU A 286 3.46 -7.33 -3.02
N TRP A 287 4.28 -6.35 -3.39
CA TRP A 287 3.87 -4.96 -3.48
C TRP A 287 2.74 -4.76 -4.50
N GLN A 288 2.67 -5.56 -5.57
CA GLN A 288 1.68 -5.46 -6.66
C GLN A 288 0.23 -5.37 -6.15
N ARG A 289 -0.07 -5.95 -4.98
CA ARG A 289 -1.40 -5.82 -4.34
C ARG A 289 -1.83 -4.37 -4.04
N LEU A 290 -0.87 -3.44 -4.02
CA LEU A 290 -1.04 -2.01 -3.76
C LEU A 290 -1.29 -1.20 -5.06
N ASP A 291 -1.43 -1.84 -6.21
CA ASP A 291 -1.78 -1.18 -7.49
C ASP A 291 -3.23 -0.71 -7.57
N VAL A 292 -4.06 -1.06 -6.59
CA VAL A 292 -5.44 -0.61 -6.46
C VAL A 292 -5.70 0.06 -5.11
N LYS A 293 -6.79 0.83 -5.02
CA LYS A 293 -7.25 1.33 -3.72
C LYS A 293 -7.69 0.17 -2.83
N PRO A 294 -7.36 0.22 -1.52
CA PRO A 294 -7.88 -0.76 -0.58
C PRO A 294 -9.40 -0.66 -0.46
N GLY A 295 -10.04 -1.78 -0.13
CA GLY A 295 -11.49 -1.92 -0.03
C GLY A 295 -11.99 -2.10 1.40
N MET A 296 -13.24 -1.68 1.66
CA MET A 296 -13.97 -2.17 2.83
C MET A 296 -14.25 -3.67 2.69
N THR A 297 -14.61 -4.12 1.48
CA THR A 297 -14.69 -5.54 1.11
C THR A 297 -13.77 -5.86 -0.07
N GLY A 298 -13.63 -7.14 -0.38
CA GLY A 298 -12.75 -7.67 -1.41
C GLY A 298 -12.85 -9.19 -1.51
N GLU A 299 -12.13 -9.76 -2.48
CA GLU A 299 -12.09 -11.21 -2.72
C GLU A 299 -11.68 -11.98 -1.45
N TRP A 300 -10.69 -11.44 -0.76
CA TRP A 300 -10.21 -11.91 0.53
C TRP A 300 -11.34 -11.97 1.58
N GLN A 301 -12.05 -10.86 1.78
CA GLN A 301 -13.10 -10.76 2.80
C GLN A 301 -14.26 -11.72 2.53
N VAL A 302 -14.55 -11.99 1.26
CA VAL A 302 -15.70 -12.80 0.85
C VAL A 302 -15.36 -14.29 0.81
N ASN A 303 -14.18 -14.67 0.32
CA ASN A 303 -13.84 -16.08 0.10
C ASN A 303 -12.77 -16.63 1.07
N GLY A 304 -12.08 -15.78 1.84
CA GLY A 304 -10.92 -16.16 2.65
C GLY A 304 -11.10 -16.18 4.18
N ARG A 305 -12.27 -15.75 4.71
CA ARG A 305 -12.44 -15.47 6.17
C ARG A 305 -12.11 -16.65 7.11
N SER A 306 -12.44 -17.89 6.75
CA SER A 306 -12.24 -19.07 7.61
C SER A 306 -11.17 -20.06 7.11
N THR A 307 -10.79 -19.98 5.84
CA THR A 307 -9.96 -20.99 5.16
C THR A 307 -8.50 -20.58 5.00
N VAL A 308 -8.20 -19.28 5.03
CA VAL A 308 -6.84 -18.83 4.76
C VAL A 308 -5.98 -18.87 6.02
N ARG A 309 -4.89 -19.64 5.91
CA ARG A 309 -3.93 -19.91 6.98
C ARG A 309 -2.57 -19.22 6.77
N CYS A 310 -2.27 -18.74 5.57
CA CYS A 310 -0.99 -18.12 5.25
C CYS A 310 -1.16 -16.79 4.50
N PHE A 311 -0.12 -15.98 4.52
CA PHE A 311 -0.14 -14.63 3.95
C PHE A 311 -0.19 -14.65 2.41
N GLU A 312 0.40 -15.66 1.81
CA GLU A 312 0.47 -15.87 0.36
C GLU A 312 -0.93 -16.05 -0.25
N ASP A 313 -1.85 -16.70 0.47
CA ASP A 313 -3.24 -16.83 0.05
C ASP A 313 -3.98 -15.47 0.05
N VAL A 314 -3.64 -14.56 0.98
CA VAL A 314 -4.17 -13.19 0.98
C VAL A 314 -3.73 -12.48 -0.30
N ILE A 315 -2.44 -12.53 -0.61
CA ILE A 315 -1.87 -11.92 -1.81
C ILE A 315 -2.53 -12.51 -3.06
N ARG A 316 -2.67 -13.84 -3.13
CA ARG A 316 -3.29 -14.51 -4.27
C ARG A 316 -4.71 -14.00 -4.53
N LEU A 317 -5.54 -13.91 -3.50
CA LEU A 317 -6.92 -13.42 -3.61
C LEU A 317 -6.97 -11.94 -4.00
N ASP A 318 -6.05 -11.12 -3.47
CA ASP A 318 -5.93 -9.71 -3.85
C ASP A 318 -5.52 -9.54 -5.32
N LEU A 319 -4.57 -10.34 -5.83
CA LEU A 319 -4.15 -10.31 -7.23
C LEU A 319 -5.22 -10.87 -8.17
N GLU A 320 -5.97 -11.88 -7.73
CA GLU A 320 -7.12 -12.42 -8.45
C GLU A 320 -8.23 -11.38 -8.61
N TYR A 321 -8.50 -10.60 -7.55
CA TYR A 321 -9.40 -9.45 -7.63
C TYR A 321 -8.95 -8.45 -8.71
N GLN A 322 -7.67 -8.06 -8.71
CA GLN A 322 -7.17 -7.10 -9.70
C GLN A 322 -7.34 -7.64 -11.13
N LYS A 323 -6.93 -8.90 -11.36
CA LYS A 323 -7.04 -9.57 -12.66
C LYS A 323 -8.49 -9.60 -13.16
N ASN A 324 -9.43 -9.99 -12.31
CA ASN A 324 -10.83 -10.19 -12.66
C ASN A 324 -11.69 -8.93 -12.54
N TRP A 325 -11.09 -7.79 -12.17
CA TRP A 325 -11.83 -6.59 -11.84
C TRP A 325 -12.78 -6.14 -12.97
N SER A 326 -14.04 -5.91 -12.61
CA SER A 326 -15.01 -5.19 -13.43
C SER A 326 -16.03 -4.56 -12.49
N LEU A 327 -16.81 -3.59 -12.98
CA LEU A 327 -17.88 -2.97 -12.18
C LEU A 327 -18.91 -4.02 -11.71
N LEU A 328 -19.23 -4.98 -12.57
CA LEU A 328 -20.13 -6.08 -12.22
C LEU A 328 -19.51 -7.00 -11.15
N TYR A 329 -18.20 -7.20 -11.21
CA TYR A 329 -17.48 -7.98 -10.20
C TYR A 329 -17.47 -7.29 -8.83
N ASP A 330 -17.25 -5.98 -8.81
CA ASP A 330 -17.37 -5.18 -7.58
C ASP A 330 -18.78 -5.30 -6.98
N LEU A 331 -19.83 -5.16 -7.80
CA LEU A 331 -21.21 -5.31 -7.34
C LEU A 331 -21.49 -6.72 -6.80
N LYS A 332 -20.98 -7.76 -7.46
CA LYS A 332 -21.07 -9.15 -6.98
C LYS A 332 -20.42 -9.31 -5.60
N LEU A 333 -19.23 -8.74 -5.39
CA LEU A 333 -18.53 -8.80 -4.11
C LEU A 333 -19.28 -8.03 -3.01
N ILE A 334 -19.86 -6.87 -3.32
CA ILE A 334 -20.72 -6.13 -2.38
C ILE A 334 -21.92 -7.00 -1.96
N CYS A 335 -22.67 -7.55 -2.92
CA CYS A 335 -23.83 -8.39 -2.64
C CYS A 335 -23.46 -9.64 -1.81
N LYS A 336 -22.35 -10.30 -2.16
CA LYS A 336 -21.84 -11.43 -1.36
C LYS A 336 -21.50 -11.01 0.07
N THR A 337 -20.88 -9.84 0.25
CA THR A 337 -20.54 -9.32 1.59
C THR A 337 -21.79 -9.12 2.43
N VAL A 338 -22.81 -8.48 1.86
CA VAL A 338 -24.11 -8.28 2.53
C VAL A 338 -24.75 -9.62 2.89
N ALA A 339 -24.78 -10.58 1.96
CA ALA A 339 -25.32 -11.92 2.22
C ALA A 339 -24.58 -12.68 3.33
N ILE A 340 -23.25 -12.51 3.41
CA ILE A 340 -22.42 -13.11 4.46
C ILE A 340 -22.77 -12.54 5.84
N LEU A 341 -23.05 -11.23 5.95
CA LEU A 341 -23.43 -10.59 7.21
C LEU A 341 -24.76 -11.13 7.77
N PHE A 342 -25.66 -11.60 6.92
CA PHE A 342 -26.93 -12.21 7.33
C PHE A 342 -26.82 -13.70 7.68
N HIS A 343 -25.72 -14.39 7.33
CA HIS A 343 -25.51 -15.79 7.71
C HIS A 343 -24.88 -15.89 9.12
N LYS A 344 -25.63 -16.52 10.04
CA LYS A 344 -25.39 -16.58 11.50
C LYS A 344 -24.02 -17.11 11.97
N ASN A 345 -23.23 -17.73 11.10
CA ASN A 345 -21.94 -18.37 11.42
C ASN A 345 -20.70 -17.66 10.83
N SER A 346 -20.85 -16.47 10.22
CA SER A 346 -19.79 -15.85 9.41
C SER A 346 -19.06 -14.67 10.07
N GLY A 347 -19.21 -14.52 11.39
CA GLY A 347 -18.55 -13.45 12.14
C GLY A 347 -17.04 -13.46 11.97
N ALA A 348 -16.42 -12.28 11.86
CA ALA A 348 -14.97 -12.16 11.95
C ALA A 348 -14.53 -12.59 13.35
N VAL A 349 -13.70 -13.63 13.42
CA VAL A 349 -13.01 -14.06 14.65
C VAL A 349 -11.74 -13.23 14.82
#